data_AF-A0A7Y7A0J2-F1
#
_entry.id   AF-A0A7Y7A0J2-F1
#
_cell.length_a   1.000
_cell.length_b   1.000
_cell.length_c   1.000
_cell.angle_alpha   90.00
_cell.angle_beta   90.00
_cell.angle_gamma   90.00
#
_symmetry.space_group_name_H-M   'P 1'
#
loop_
_entity.id
_entity.type
_entity.pdbx_description
1 polymer ?
#
loop_
_entity_poly.entity_id
_entity_poly.type
_entity_poly.pdbx_seq_one_letter_code
_entity_poly.pdbx_strand_id
1 'polypeptide(L)'
;MNSYIELSEKWLMKIALLWCGLSIPLGFITQEDTALIIAAPLMTLFMFIAGMVMLITLIGFQKINPFAKANPNFIKFAILFFWSFGIIGALYFLCSGIFGFGDIDGSSYFLIVASVFPLGATLGAAKQWSKD
;
A
#
# COMPACT_ATOMS: atom_id res chain seq x y z
N MET A 1 7.50 -9.79 20.27
CA MET A 1 6.23 -9.42 19.60
C MET A 1 6.54 -8.23 18.72
N ASN A 2 6.31 -8.33 17.41
CA ASN A 2 6.88 -7.40 16.40
C ASN A 2 6.10 -6.08 16.39
N SER A 3 6.42 -5.18 17.33
CA SER A 3 5.73 -3.89 17.57
C SER A 3 5.52 -3.06 16.28
N TYR A 4 6.41 -3.16 15.31
CA TYR A 4 6.32 -2.47 14.02
C TYR A 4 5.16 -2.93 13.13
N ILE A 5 4.79 -4.22 13.17
CA ILE A 5 3.68 -4.76 12.37
C ILE A 5 2.34 -4.30 12.96
N GLU A 6 2.20 -4.31 14.29
CA GLU A 6 1.01 -3.80 14.98
C GLU A 6 0.83 -2.29 14.75
N LEU A 7 1.93 -1.53 14.71
CA LEU A 7 1.91 -0.11 14.40
C LEU A 7 1.41 0.13 12.96
N SER A 8 1.77 -0.75 12.03
CA SER A 8 1.28 -0.70 10.65
C SER A 8 -0.24 -0.87 10.59
N GLU A 9 -0.80 -1.80 11.35
CA GLU A 9 -2.26 -2.01 11.41
C GLU A 9 -3.01 -0.77 11.90
N LYS A 10 -2.46 -0.08 12.89
CA LYS A 10 -3.11 1.07 13.53
C LYS A 10 -3.05 2.36 12.70
N TRP A 11 -1.97 2.56 11.94
CA TRP A 11 -1.68 3.86 11.32
C TRP A 11 -1.77 3.89 9.80
N LEU A 12 -1.53 2.78 9.08
CA LEU A 12 -1.44 2.83 7.61
C LEU A 12 -2.70 3.36 6.93
N MET A 13 -3.89 3.01 7.44
CA MET A 13 -5.15 3.56 6.92
C MET A 13 -5.24 5.07 7.11
N LYS A 14 -4.82 5.58 8.28
CA LYS A 14 -4.82 7.02 8.58
C LYS A 14 -3.82 7.75 7.69
N ILE A 15 -2.64 7.17 7.49
CA ILE A 15 -1.61 7.70 6.60
C ILE A 15 -2.12 7.76 5.17
N ALA A 16 -2.75 6.70 4.66
CA ALA A 16 -3.30 6.68 3.30
C ALA A 16 -4.37 7.75 3.09
N LEU A 17 -5.31 7.90 4.05
CA LEU A 17 -6.33 8.96 4.00
C LEU A 17 -5.74 10.35 4.06
N LEU A 18 -4.78 10.58 4.97
CA LEU A 18 -4.12 11.88 5.11
C LEU A 18 -3.31 12.23 3.85
N TRP A 19 -2.59 11.26 3.28
CA TRP A 19 -1.82 11.44 2.05
C TRP A 19 -2.72 11.79 0.87
N CYS A 20 -3.81 11.04 0.68
CA CYS A 20 -4.77 11.30 -0.40
C CYS A 20 -5.53 12.63 -0.20
N GLY A 21 -5.79 13.01 1.05
CA GLY A 21 -6.38 14.31 1.38
C GLY A 21 -5.43 15.48 1.09
N LEU A 22 -4.14 15.34 1.42
CA LEU A 22 -3.11 16.35 1.15
C LEU A 22 -2.73 16.43 -0.33
N SER A 23 -2.83 15.34 -1.07
CA SER A 23 -2.51 15.36 -2.51
C SER A 23 -3.46 16.21 -3.33
N ILE A 24 -4.73 16.33 -2.95
CA ILE A 24 -5.71 17.13 -3.68
C ILE A 24 -5.30 18.63 -3.75
N PRO A 25 -5.07 19.34 -2.64
CA PRO A 25 -4.63 20.73 -2.69
C PRO A 25 -3.25 20.89 -3.34
N LEU A 26 -2.34 19.93 -3.17
CA LEU A 26 -1.04 19.93 -3.87
C LEU A 26 -1.22 19.80 -5.39
N GLY A 27 -2.17 18.97 -5.84
CA GLY A 27 -2.51 18.79 -7.24
C GLY A 27 -2.98 20.09 -7.88
N PHE A 28 -3.85 20.85 -7.21
CA PHE A 28 -4.31 22.16 -7.71
C PHE A 28 -3.19 23.21 -7.85
N ILE A 29 -2.05 23.04 -7.16
CA ILE A 29 -0.89 23.94 -7.25
C ILE A 29 0.07 23.48 -8.35
N THR A 30 0.09 22.19 -8.69
CA THR A 30 1.16 21.57 -9.48
C THR A 30 0.69 20.99 -10.82
N GLN A 31 -0.61 20.86 -11.05
CA GLN A 31 -1.20 20.24 -12.24
C GLN A 31 -2.35 21.10 -12.76
N GLU A 32 -2.50 21.15 -14.09
CA GLU A 32 -3.63 21.83 -14.74
C GLU A 32 -4.84 20.90 -14.92
N ASP A 33 -4.60 19.59 -15.02
CA ASP A 33 -5.67 18.60 -15.21
C ASP A 33 -6.42 18.31 -13.90
N THR A 34 -7.60 18.93 -13.78
CA THR A 34 -8.51 18.74 -12.63
C THR A 34 -8.99 17.30 -12.50
N ALA A 35 -9.14 16.57 -13.61
CA ALA A 35 -9.57 15.18 -13.57
C ALA A 35 -8.49 14.31 -12.91
N LEU A 36 -7.22 14.51 -13.27
CA LEU A 36 -6.09 13.80 -12.66
C LEU A 36 -5.95 14.12 -11.16
N ILE A 37 -6.14 15.38 -10.77
CA ILE A 37 -6.05 15.83 -9.37
C ILE A 37 -7.00 15.06 -8.46
N ILE A 38 -8.21 14.76 -8.93
CA ILE A 38 -9.25 14.06 -8.16
C ILE A 38 -9.16 12.54 -8.34
N ALA A 39 -8.92 12.08 -9.57
CA ALA A 39 -8.92 10.66 -9.89
C ALA A 39 -7.74 9.92 -9.27
N ALA A 40 -6.54 10.50 -9.26
CA ALA A 40 -5.35 9.81 -8.75
C ALA A 40 -5.45 9.49 -7.24
N PRO A 41 -5.86 10.40 -6.35
CA PRO A 41 -6.06 10.07 -4.93
C PRO A 41 -7.18 9.05 -4.71
N LEU A 42 -8.30 9.17 -5.44
CA LEU A 42 -9.42 8.25 -5.30
C LEU A 42 -9.04 6.82 -5.73
N MET A 43 -8.35 6.71 -6.88
CA MET A 43 -7.84 5.43 -7.38
C MET A 43 -6.81 4.85 -6.41
N THR A 44 -5.95 5.67 -5.83
CA THR A 44 -4.96 5.25 -4.84
C THR A 44 -5.64 4.65 -3.60
N LEU A 45 -6.67 5.31 -3.06
CA LEU A 45 -7.45 4.77 -1.94
C LEU A 45 -8.13 3.46 -2.29
N PHE A 46 -8.71 3.37 -3.50
CA PHE A 46 -9.33 2.14 -3.97
C PHE A 46 -8.30 1.00 -4.05
N MET A 47 -7.15 1.23 -4.68
CA MET A 47 -6.07 0.24 -4.81
C MET A 47 -5.48 -0.15 -3.46
N PHE A 48 -5.34 0.80 -2.52
CA PHE A 48 -4.92 0.53 -1.15
C PHE A 48 -5.88 -0.47 -0.46
N ILE A 49 -7.19 -0.21 -0.52
CA ILE A 49 -8.20 -1.09 0.08
C ILE A 49 -8.22 -2.45 -0.64
N ALA A 50 -8.16 -2.45 -1.97
CA ALA A 50 -8.13 -3.67 -2.77
C ALA A 50 -6.91 -4.54 -2.43
N GLY A 51 -5.72 -3.93 -2.31
CA GLY A 51 -4.49 -4.61 -1.92
C GLY A 51 -4.58 -5.22 -0.51
N MET A 52 -5.17 -4.48 0.44
CA MET A 52 -5.42 -5.01 1.79
C MET A 52 -6.34 -6.23 1.76
N VAL A 53 -7.49 -6.13 1.08
CA VAL A 53 -8.47 -7.23 1.00
C VAL A 53 -7.87 -8.43 0.27
N MET A 54 -7.17 -8.21 -0.82
CA MET A 54 -6.51 -9.26 -1.59
C MET A 54 -5.54 -10.05 -0.72
N LEU A 55 -4.68 -9.38 0.05
CA LEU A 55 -3.72 -10.04 0.93
C LEU A 55 -4.39 -10.81 2.07
N ILE A 56 -5.43 -10.22 2.68
CA ILE A 56 -6.22 -10.90 3.72
C ILE A 56 -6.84 -12.18 3.18
N THR A 57 -7.44 -12.13 1.99
CA THR A 57 -8.09 -13.29 1.37
C THR A 57 -7.08 -14.34 0.94
N LEU A 58 -5.98 -13.93 0.30
CA LEU A 58 -4.95 -14.84 -0.19
C LEU A 58 -4.29 -15.61 0.97
N ILE A 59 -3.83 -14.89 1.99
CA ILE A 59 -3.21 -15.52 3.17
C ILE A 59 -4.25 -16.33 3.94
N GLY A 60 -5.49 -15.83 4.08
CA GLY A 60 -6.58 -16.55 4.72
C GLY A 60 -6.88 -17.90 4.04
N PHE A 61 -6.92 -17.92 2.71
CA PHE A 61 -7.09 -19.15 1.94
C PHE A 61 -5.90 -20.10 2.09
N GLN A 62 -4.67 -19.56 2.07
CA GLN A 62 -3.47 -20.40 2.26
C GLN A 62 -3.43 -21.01 3.67
N LYS A 63 -3.88 -20.33 4.72
CA LYS A 63 -3.96 -20.91 6.08
C LYS A 63 -4.88 -22.15 6.16
N ILE A 64 -5.89 -22.24 5.29
CA ILE A 64 -6.82 -23.39 5.22
C ILE A 64 -6.23 -24.52 4.37
N ASN A 65 -5.30 -24.20 3.46
CA ASN A 65 -4.69 -25.17 2.55
C ASN A 65 -3.84 -26.21 3.33
N PRO A 66 -4.09 -27.53 3.14
CA PRO A 66 -3.34 -28.60 3.82
C PRO A 66 -1.82 -28.48 3.69
N PHE A 67 -1.33 -28.02 2.54
CA PHE A 67 0.10 -27.84 2.28
C PHE A 67 0.73 -26.75 3.15
N ALA A 68 0.06 -25.61 3.30
CA ALA A 68 0.60 -24.51 4.11
C ALA A 68 0.36 -24.74 5.61
N LYS A 69 -0.69 -25.46 5.97
CA LYS A 69 -0.93 -25.91 7.36
C LYS A 69 0.20 -26.83 7.86
N ALA A 70 0.77 -27.64 6.98
CA ALA A 70 1.93 -28.48 7.30
C ALA A 70 3.24 -27.66 7.45
N ASN A 71 3.28 -26.41 6.98
CA ASN A 71 4.46 -25.55 7.04
C ASN A 71 4.14 -24.12 7.52
N PRO A 72 3.94 -23.91 8.83
CA PRO A 72 3.54 -22.62 9.40
C PRO A 72 4.61 -21.53 9.19
N ASN A 73 5.88 -21.90 9.03
CA ASN A 73 6.96 -20.95 8.75
C ASN A 73 6.83 -20.32 7.37
N PHE A 74 6.26 -21.04 6.39
CA PHE A 74 6.01 -20.51 5.06
C PHE A 74 4.97 -19.37 5.09
N ILE A 75 3.90 -19.52 5.88
CA ILE A 75 2.89 -18.47 6.05
C ILE A 75 3.48 -17.24 6.73
N LYS A 76 4.27 -17.43 7.80
CA LYS A 76 4.96 -16.32 8.47
C LYS A 76 5.93 -15.59 7.55
N PHE A 77 6.67 -16.34 6.73
CA PHE A 77 7.55 -15.76 5.72
C PHE A 77 6.76 -14.96 4.67
N ALA A 78 5.67 -15.50 4.14
CA ALA A 78 4.83 -14.80 3.17
C ALA A 78 4.26 -13.48 3.75
N ILE A 79 3.79 -13.49 5.00
CA ILE A 79 3.32 -12.28 5.69
C ILE A 79 4.44 -11.23 5.78
N LEU A 80 5.64 -11.62 6.22
CA LEU A 80 6.79 -10.71 6.31
C LEU A 80 7.24 -10.20 4.94
N PHE A 81 7.21 -11.06 3.93
CA PHE A 81 7.54 -10.70 2.55
C PHE A 81 6.61 -9.60 2.04
N PHE A 82 5.29 -9.82 2.09
CA PHE A 82 4.32 -8.82 1.62
C PHE A 82 4.31 -7.54 2.47
N TRP A 83 4.53 -7.66 3.78
CA TRP A 83 4.68 -6.51 4.66
C TRP A 83 5.86 -5.63 4.23
N SER A 84 7.04 -6.22 4.07
CA SER A 84 8.27 -5.51 3.71
C SER A 84 8.23 -4.97 2.29
N PHE A 85 7.79 -5.78 1.31
CA PHE A 85 7.73 -5.37 -0.08
C PHE A 85 6.70 -4.28 -0.34
N GLY A 86 5.59 -4.24 0.39
CA GLY A 86 4.66 -3.11 0.30
C GLY A 86 5.28 -1.80 0.78
N ILE A 87 6.13 -1.83 1.83
CA ILE A 87 6.87 -0.63 2.28
C ILE A 87 7.91 -0.21 1.24
N ILE A 88 8.69 -1.17 0.73
CA ILE A 88 9.69 -0.91 -0.31
C ILE A 88 9.03 -0.35 -1.57
N GLY A 89 7.91 -0.93 -2.00
CA GLY A 89 7.14 -0.45 -3.14
C GLY A 89 6.65 0.99 -2.93
N ALA A 90 6.16 1.32 -1.73
CA ALA A 90 5.72 2.67 -1.42
C ALA A 90 6.86 3.69 -1.53
N LEU A 91 8.03 3.36 -0.96
CA LEU A 91 9.23 4.19 -1.07
C LEU A 91 9.70 4.34 -2.51
N TYR A 92 9.65 3.25 -3.29
CA TYR A 92 10.04 3.27 -4.70
C TYR A 92 9.16 4.22 -5.53
N PHE A 93 7.84 4.15 -5.38
CA PHE A 93 6.91 5.04 -6.06
C PHE A 93 7.12 6.51 -5.65
N LEU A 94 7.31 6.76 -4.35
CA LEU A 94 7.55 8.10 -3.83
C LEU A 94 8.85 8.70 -4.38
N CYS A 95 9.96 7.95 -4.30
CA CYS A 95 11.24 8.36 -4.85
C CYS A 95 11.14 8.58 -6.36
N SER A 96 10.45 7.70 -7.09
CA SER A 96 10.28 7.83 -8.54
C SER A 96 9.49 9.09 -8.93
N GLY A 97 8.47 9.43 -8.15
CA GLY A 97 7.72 10.67 -8.35
C GLY A 97 8.53 11.93 -8.01
N ILE A 98 9.31 11.92 -6.92
CA ILE A 98 10.12 13.07 -6.48
C ILE A 98 11.32 13.32 -7.41
N PHE A 99 12.05 12.28 -7.78
CA PHE A 99 13.26 12.40 -8.59
C PHE A 99 13.00 12.35 -10.11
N GLY A 100 11.74 12.18 -10.51
CA GLY A 100 11.34 12.30 -11.91
C GLY A 100 11.89 11.20 -12.81
N PHE A 101 11.88 9.94 -12.36
CA PHE A 101 12.25 8.79 -13.24
C PHE A 101 11.19 8.49 -14.33
N GLY A 102 10.25 9.41 -14.59
CA GLY A 102 9.14 9.24 -15.53
C GLY A 102 9.20 10.25 -16.67
N ASP A 103 9.21 9.76 -17.90
CA ASP A 103 9.33 10.56 -19.14
C ASP A 103 8.01 11.22 -19.60
N ILE A 104 6.95 11.22 -18.78
CA ILE A 104 5.60 11.66 -19.17
C ILE A 104 5.11 12.80 -18.26
N ASP A 105 4.59 13.88 -18.87
CA ASP A 105 3.96 15.00 -18.15
C ASP A 105 2.84 14.52 -17.22
N GLY A 106 2.85 15.00 -15.97
CA GLY A 106 1.89 14.61 -14.93
C GLY A 106 2.18 13.26 -14.25
N SER A 107 3.14 12.47 -14.74
CA SER A 107 3.51 11.19 -14.12
C SER A 107 4.10 11.34 -12.71
N SER A 108 4.86 12.40 -12.45
CA SER A 108 5.43 12.67 -11.13
C SER A 108 4.36 12.88 -10.06
N TYR A 109 3.34 13.71 -10.33
CA TYR A 109 2.23 13.91 -9.39
C TYR A 109 1.52 12.58 -9.13
N PHE A 110 1.17 11.86 -10.20
CA PHE A 110 0.52 10.56 -10.09
C PHE A 110 1.33 9.58 -9.23
N LEU A 111 2.64 9.44 -9.47
CA LEU A 111 3.51 8.53 -8.72
C LEU A 111 3.61 8.91 -7.24
N ILE A 112 3.68 10.21 -6.93
CA ILE A 112 3.68 10.71 -5.55
C ILE A 112 2.37 10.34 -4.85
N VAL A 113 1.22 10.59 -5.49
CA VAL A 113 -0.09 10.24 -4.92
C VAL A 113 -0.22 8.73 -4.74
N ALA A 114 0.09 7.98 -5.80
CA ALA A 114 0.02 6.52 -5.84
C ALA A 114 0.99 5.85 -4.86
N SER A 115 2.02 6.53 -4.37
CA SER A 115 3.04 5.94 -3.49
C SER A 115 2.50 5.25 -2.24
N VAL A 116 1.31 5.60 -1.75
CA VAL A 116 0.72 4.92 -0.59
C VAL A 116 -0.08 3.66 -0.96
N PHE A 117 -0.41 3.40 -2.23
CA PHE A 117 -1.18 2.20 -2.61
C PHE A 117 -0.51 0.88 -2.18
N PRO A 118 0.83 0.69 -2.31
CA PRO A 118 1.49 -0.57 -1.95
C PRO A 118 1.38 -0.89 -0.46
N LEU A 119 1.20 0.15 0.38
CA LEU A 119 0.96 -0.01 1.82
C LEU A 119 -0.35 -0.73 2.12
N GLY A 120 -1.27 -0.83 1.15
CA GLY A 120 -2.47 -1.66 1.27
C GLY A 120 -2.12 -3.12 1.49
N ALA A 121 -1.18 -3.65 0.71
CA ALA A 121 -0.67 -5.02 0.90
C ALA A 121 0.03 -5.17 2.25
N THR A 122 0.81 -4.17 2.68
CA THR A 122 1.44 -4.13 4.01
C THR A 122 0.41 -4.19 5.14
N LEU A 123 -0.70 -3.43 5.03
CA LEU A 123 -1.79 -3.46 6.00
C LEU A 123 -2.51 -4.81 6.01
N GLY A 124 -2.76 -5.40 4.84
CA GLY A 124 -3.37 -6.72 4.73
C GLY A 124 -2.51 -7.81 5.39
N ALA A 125 -1.20 -7.77 5.18
CA ALA A 125 -0.24 -8.64 5.83
C ALA A 125 -0.20 -8.42 7.35
N ALA A 126 -0.17 -7.16 7.81
CA ALA A 126 -0.19 -6.83 9.23
C ALA A 126 -1.44 -7.37 9.95
N LYS A 127 -2.62 -7.23 9.35
CA LYS A 127 -3.88 -7.78 9.87
C LYS A 127 -3.93 -9.31 9.91
N GLN A 128 -3.11 -9.99 9.11
CA GLN A 128 -2.97 -11.45 9.16
C GLN A 128 -1.96 -11.90 10.21
N TRP A 129 -0.95 -11.07 10.48
CA TRP A 129 0.00 -11.28 11.55
C TRP A 129 -0.64 -11.15 12.94
N SER A 130 -1.54 -10.19 13.14
CA SER A 130 -2.22 -9.99 14.43
C SER A 130 -3.25 -11.09 14.78
N LYS A 131 -3.56 -11.98 13.84
CA LYS A 131 -4.46 -13.12 14.04
C LYS A 131 -3.74 -14.45 14.31
N ASP A 132 -2.41 -14.48 14.18
CA ASP A 132 -1.56 -15.64 14.47
C ASP A 132 -0.94 -15.52 15.87
#